data_AF-A0A352K060-F1
#
_entry.id   AF-A0A352K060-F1
#
_cell.length_a   1.000
_cell.length_b   1.000
_cell.length_c   1.000
_cell.angle_alpha   90.00
_cell.angle_beta   90.00
_cell.angle_gamma   90.00
#
_symmetry.space_group_name_H-M   'P 1'
#
loop_
_entity.id
_entity.type
_entity.pdbx_description
1 polymer ?
#
loop_
_entity_poly.entity_id
_entity_poly.type
_entity_poly.pdbx_seq_one_letter_code
_entity_poly.pdbx_strand_id
1 'polypeptide(L)' 'MQYLHTMIRISDIDASLRFFCDGLGLSEVRRYDSESGRFTLIFLAA' A
#
# COMPACT_ATOMS: atom_id res chain seq x y z
N MET A 1 -14.20 -11.32 -16.10
CA MET A 1 -13.22 -11.23 -14.99
C MET A 1 -12.86 -9.77 -14.79
N GLN A 2 -12.87 -9.27 -13.55
CA GLN A 2 -12.50 -7.89 -13.25
C GLN A 2 -11.11 -7.84 -12.61
N TYR A 3 -10.29 -6.91 -13.05
CA TYR A 3 -9.01 -6.63 -12.43
C TYR A 3 -9.22 -5.86 -11.12
N LEU A 4 -8.66 -6.35 -10.01
CA LEU A 4 -8.90 -5.76 -8.69
C LEU A 4 -7.75 -4.87 -8.22
N HIS A 5 -6.50 -5.33 -8.32
CA HIS A 5 -5.33 -4.57 -7.86
C HIS A 5 -4.02 -5.17 -8.40
N THR A 6 -2.96 -4.36 -8.38
CA THR A 6 -1.56 -4.80 -8.50
C THR A 6 -0.90 -4.77 -7.12
N MET A 7 0.09 -5.64 -6.90
CA MET A 7 0.86 -5.67 -5.66
C MET A 7 2.33 -5.40 -5.97
N ILE A 8 2.91 -4.48 -5.20
CA ILE A 8 4.33 -4.16 -5.23
C ILE A 8 4.92 -4.34 -3.83
N ARG A 9 6.15 -4.86 -3.76
CA ARG A 9 6.89 -4.96 -2.50
C ARG A 9 7.75 -3.72 -2.34
N ILE A 10 7.78 -3.19 -1.13
CA ILE A 10 8.53 -1.99 -0.76
C ILE A 10 9.40 -2.28 0.46
N SER A 11 10.51 -1.57 0.58
CA SER A 11 11.44 -1.68 1.73
C SER A 11 11.23 -0.57 2.76
N ASP A 12 10.61 0.55 2.37
CA ASP A 12 10.36 1.72 3.23
C ASP A 12 8.91 2.18 3.04
N ILE A 13 8.12 2.09 4.11
CA ILE A 13 6.69 2.44 4.11
C ILE A 13 6.51 3.95 3.96
N ASP A 14 7.25 4.75 4.70
CA ASP A 14 7.08 6.21 4.73
C ASP A 14 7.48 6.84 3.41
N ALA A 15 8.59 6.38 2.82
CA ALA A 15 9.00 6.83 1.48
C ALA A 15 7.97 6.48 0.41
N SER A 16 7.38 5.29 0.51
CA SER A 16 6.36 4.82 -0.44
C SER A 16 5.06 5.60 -0.28
N LEU A 17 4.59 5.83 0.94
CA LEU A 17 3.38 6.62 1.20
C LEU A 17 3.53 8.06 0.72
N ARG A 18 4.68 8.70 0.91
CA ARG A 18 4.94 10.04 0.33
C ARG A 18 4.85 10.00 -1.20
N PHE A 19 5.44 9.00 -1.84
CA PHE A 19 5.39 8.90 -3.30
C PHE A 19 3.96 8.67 -3.83
N PHE A 20 3.25 7.69 -3.28
CA PHE A 20 1.92 7.33 -3.78
C PHE A 20 0.83 8.31 -3.33
N CYS A 21 0.83 8.74 -2.08
CA CYS A 21 -0.21 9.63 -1.55
C CYS A 21 0.06 11.09 -1.90
N ASP A 22 1.23 11.63 -1.54
CA ASP A 22 1.51 13.05 -1.79
C ASP A 22 1.89 13.31 -3.25
N GLY A 23 2.63 12.39 -3.87
CA GLY A 23 3.10 12.52 -5.24
C GLY A 23 2.06 12.16 -6.30
N LEU A 24 1.31 11.07 -6.10
CA LEU A 24 0.31 10.58 -7.08
C LEU A 24 -1.14 10.83 -6.66
N GLY A 25 -1.39 11.37 -5.46
CA GLY A 25 -2.73 11.70 -4.98
C GLY A 25 -3.57 10.50 -4.54
N LEU A 26 -2.96 9.34 -4.31
CA LEU A 26 -3.66 8.18 -3.78
C LEU A 26 -3.98 8.36 -2.28
N SER A 27 -4.91 7.57 -1.78
CA SER A 27 -5.27 7.52 -0.37
C SER A 27 -5.21 6.09 0.16
N GLU A 28 -4.76 5.95 1.40
CA GLU A 28 -4.81 4.66 2.09
C GLU A 28 -6.25 4.30 2.44
N VAL A 29 -6.74 3.21 1.86
CA VAL A 29 -8.12 2.73 2.07
C VAL A 29 -8.20 1.56 3.02
N ARG A 30 -7.11 0.81 3.18
CA ARG A 30 -7.03 -0.33 4.11
C ARG A 30 -5.57 -0.63 4.44
N ARG A 31 -5.35 -0.96 5.71
CA ARG A 31 -4.10 -1.54 6.22
C ARG A 31 -4.37 -2.84 6.94
N TYR A 32 -3.47 -3.79 6.78
CA TYR A 32 -3.48 -5.05 7.50
C TYR A 32 -2.08 -5.41 7.95
N ASP A 33 -1.91 -5.59 9.26
CA ASP A 33 -0.65 -5.97 9.89
C ASP A 33 -0.74 -7.42 10.38
N SER A 34 0.30 -8.21 10.08
CA SER A 34 0.45 -9.58 10.57
C SER A 34 1.78 -9.71 11.30
N GLU A 35 1.72 -9.74 12.64
CA GLU A 35 2.91 -9.95 13.46
C GLU A 35 3.52 -11.34 13.25
N SER A 36 2.68 -12.37 13.20
CA SER A 36 3.13 -13.76 12.98
C SER A 36 3.76 -13.94 11.60
N GLY A 37 3.17 -13.32 10.57
CA GLY A 37 3.70 -13.31 9.21
C GLY A 37 4.85 -12.32 9.00
N ARG A 38 5.06 -11.39 9.93
CA ARG A 38 6.03 -10.28 9.87
C ARG A 38 5.89 -9.45 8.58
N PHE A 39 4.66 -9.09 8.22
CA PHE A 39 4.38 -8.24 7.07
C PHE A 39 3.24 -7.26 7.33
N THR A 40 3.22 -6.21 6.52
CA THR A 40 2.15 -5.21 6.45
C THR A 40 1.67 -5.10 5.01
N LEU A 41 0.35 -5.09 4.82
CA LEU A 41 -0.30 -4.77 3.55
C LEU A 41 -0.94 -3.40 3.66
N ILE A 42 -0.68 -2.55 2.67
CA ILE A 42 -1.26 -1.21 2.56
C ILE A 42 -1.92 -1.12 1.19
N PHE A 43 -3.24 -0.92 1.17
CA PHE A 43 -4.02 -0.77 -0.05
C PHE A 43 -4.27 0.71 -0.29
N LEU A 44 -3.95 1.16 -1.50
CA LEU A 44 -4.10 2.54 -1.93
C LEU A 44 -5.11 2.64 -3.08
N ALA A 45 -5.91 3.70 -3.11
CA ALA A 45 -6.86 4.00 -4.19
C ALA A 45 -6.98 5.52 -4.43
N ALA A 46 -7.42 5.90 -5.64
CA ALA A 46 -7.71 7.28 -6.03
C ALA A 46 -9.20 7.58 -5.91
#